data_AF-A0A1M7S3W0-F1
#
_entry.id   AF-A0A1M7S3W0-F1
#
_cell.length_a   1.000
_cell.length_b   1.000
_cell.length_c   1.000
_cell.angle_alpha   90.00
_cell.angle_beta   90.00
_cell.angle_gamma   90.00
#
_symmetry.space_group_name_H-M   'P 1'
#
loop_
_entity.id
_entity.type
_entity.pdbx_description
1 polymer ?
#
loop_
_entity_poly.entity_id
_entity_poly.type
_entity_poly.pdbx_seq_one_letter_code
_entity_poly.pdbx_strand_id
1 'polypeptide(L)'
;MSKLAIVNNYWSTQAEAFTEISIDELTSEKNALWQSILEPFVQIDRKLEILDVGCGAGFFEIFLSGMGHHVTAVDFNGKMLEEARKNIQKLGRPELT
;
A
#
# COMPACT_ATOMS: atom_id res chain seq x y z
N MET A 1 -18.03 -19.30 13.33
CA MET A 1 -17.22 -18.06 13.20
C MET A 1 -18.09 -16.96 12.60
N SER A 2 -17.92 -15.71 12.99
CA SER A 2 -18.64 -14.58 12.37
C SER A 2 -18.19 -14.39 10.91
N LYS A 3 -19.02 -13.74 10.09
CA LYS A 3 -18.65 -13.38 8.70
C LYS A 3 -17.34 -12.57 8.67
N LEU A 4 -17.19 -11.64 9.61
CA LEU A 4 -15.97 -10.82 9.74
C LEU A 4 -14.74 -11.68 10.07
N ALA A 5 -14.86 -12.66 10.96
CA ALA A 5 -13.75 -13.56 11.30
C ALA A 5 -13.33 -14.44 10.11
N ILE A 6 -14.28 -14.89 9.29
CA ILE A 6 -13.98 -15.67 8.07
C ILE A 6 -13.18 -14.81 7.08
N VAL A 7 -13.63 -13.57 6.83
CA VAL A 7 -12.97 -12.64 5.92
C VAL A 7 -11.60 -12.24 6.46
N ASN A 8 -11.47 -11.98 7.76
CA ASN A 8 -10.18 -11.68 8.38
C ASN A 8 -9.20 -12.86 8.23
N ASN A 9 -9.63 -14.09 8.51
CA ASN A 9 -8.77 -15.26 8.40
C ASN A 9 -8.30 -15.48 6.95
N TYR A 10 -9.19 -15.31 5.98
CA TYR A 10 -8.84 -15.38 4.57
C TYR A 10 -7.75 -14.36 4.21
N TRP A 11 -7.93 -13.08 4.53
CA TRP A 11 -6.92 -12.08 4.20
C TRP A 11 -5.61 -12.29 4.96
N SER A 12 -5.67 -12.83 6.19
CA SER A 12 -4.48 -13.22 6.92
C SER A 12 -3.70 -14.38 6.30
N THR A 13 -4.28 -15.21 5.42
CA THR A 13 -3.52 -16.20 4.64
C THR A 13 -2.93 -15.62 3.36
N GLN A 14 -3.48 -14.51 2.86
CA GLN A 14 -3.04 -13.88 1.62
C GLN A 14 -1.94 -12.84 1.81
N ALA A 15 -1.68 -12.41 3.05
CA ALA A 15 -0.81 -11.27 3.34
C ALA A 15 0.59 -11.37 2.71
N GLU A 16 1.24 -12.53 2.80
CA GLU A 16 2.57 -12.75 2.21
C GLU A 16 2.56 -12.69 0.68
N ALA A 17 1.58 -13.32 0.03
CA ALA A 17 1.43 -13.24 -1.42
C ALA A 17 1.15 -11.79 -1.88
N PHE A 18 0.39 -11.02 -1.10
CA PHE A 18 0.16 -9.60 -1.39
C PHE A 18 1.41 -8.75 -1.19
N THR A 19 2.30 -9.09 -0.25
CA THR A 19 3.63 -8.50 -0.14
C THR A 19 4.43 -8.73 -1.42
N GLU A 20 4.50 -9.97 -1.91
CA GLU A 20 5.24 -10.29 -3.13
C GLU A 20 4.70 -9.51 -4.33
N ILE A 21 3.37 -9.50 -4.51
CA ILE A 21 2.72 -8.73 -5.57
C ILE A 21 3.03 -7.24 -5.44
N SER A 22 2.87 -6.66 -4.25
CA SER A 22 3.10 -5.23 -4.05
C SER A 22 4.54 -4.85 -4.36
N ILE A 23 5.52 -5.64 -3.91
CA ILE A 23 6.94 -5.40 -4.19
C ILE A 23 7.24 -5.55 -5.69
N ASP A 24 6.72 -6.59 -6.36
CA ASP A 24 6.89 -6.77 -7.81
C ASP A 24 6.34 -5.58 -8.59
N GLU A 25 5.11 -5.15 -8.29
CA GLU A 25 4.47 -4.00 -8.93
C GLU A 25 5.26 -2.70 -8.72
N LEU A 26 5.89 -2.54 -7.54
CA LEU A 26 6.67 -1.35 -7.19
C LEU A 26 8.09 -1.36 -7.72
N THR A 27 8.68 -2.52 -8.01
CA THR A 27 10.11 -2.64 -8.35
C THR A 27 10.37 -3.11 -9.78
N SER A 28 9.33 -3.56 -10.50
CA SER A 28 9.39 -3.89 -11.92
C SER A 28 9.10 -2.68 -12.81
N GLU A 29 9.15 -2.89 -14.13
CA GLU A 29 8.74 -1.93 -15.15
C GLU A 29 7.29 -1.44 -15.00
N LYS A 30 6.45 -2.20 -14.28
CA LYS A 30 5.07 -1.80 -13.99
C LYS A 30 5.00 -0.52 -13.17
N ASN A 31 6.00 -0.23 -12.35
CA ASN A 31 6.05 1.01 -11.57
C ASN A 31 5.93 2.25 -12.47
N ALA A 32 6.63 2.26 -13.61
CA ALA A 32 6.56 3.36 -14.58
C ALA A 32 5.17 3.44 -15.25
N LEU A 33 4.51 2.30 -15.46
CA LEU A 33 3.13 2.28 -15.95
C LEU A 33 2.17 2.89 -14.92
N TRP A 34 2.28 2.49 -13.65
CA TRP A 34 1.48 3.07 -12.56
C TRP A 34 1.71 4.57 -12.43
N GLN A 35 2.96 5.03 -12.56
CA GLN A 35 3.27 6.45 -12.61
C GLN A 35 2.55 7.15 -13.76
N SER A 36 2.62 6.63 -14.99
CA SER A 36 1.92 7.25 -16.13
C SER A 36 0.39 7.33 -15.94
N ILE A 37 -0.19 6.39 -15.20
CA ILE A 37 -1.63 6.33 -14.94
C ILE A 37 -2.04 7.29 -13.82
N LEU A 38 -1.26 7.34 -12.73
CA LEU A 38 -1.64 8.04 -11.50
C LEU A 38 -1.15 9.48 -11.46
N GLU A 39 0.01 9.78 -12.06
CA GLU A 39 0.63 11.11 -12.05
C GLU A 39 -0.34 12.23 -12.49
N PRO A 40 -1.17 12.08 -13.54
CA PRO A 40 -2.13 13.12 -13.93
C PRO A 40 -3.16 13.49 -12.85
N PHE A 41 -3.41 12.62 -11.87
CA PHE A 41 -4.39 12.83 -10.81
C PHE A 41 -3.78 13.37 -9.52
N VAL A 42 -2.47 13.16 -9.32
CA VAL A 42 -1.80 13.45 -8.04
C VAL A 42 -0.68 14.49 -8.17
N GLN A 43 -0.14 14.69 -9.37
CA GLN A 43 0.85 15.73 -9.66
C GLN A 43 0.15 17.08 -9.83
N ILE A 44 -0.05 17.73 -8.70
CA ILE A 44 -0.54 19.09 -8.58
C ILE A 44 0.51 19.96 -7.86
N ASP A 45 0.33 21.29 -7.84
CA ASP A 45 1.28 22.24 -7.23
C ASP A 45 1.36 22.19 -5.69
N ARG A 46 1.02 21.05 -5.07
CA ARG A 46 1.09 20.83 -3.62
C ARG A 46 1.20 19.34 -3.29
N LYS A 47 1.65 19.06 -2.06
CA LYS A 47 1.52 17.74 -1.44
C LYS A 47 0.05 17.46 -1.09
N LEU A 48 -0.38 16.22 -1.29
CA LEU A 48 -1.73 15.77 -0.99
C LEU A 48 -1.74 15.01 0.36
N GLU A 49 -2.89 15.08 1.02
CA GLU A 49 -3.26 14.24 2.17
C GLU A 49 -4.21 13.16 1.65
N ILE A 50 -3.78 11.91 1.66
CA ILE A 50 -4.47 10.80 0.98
C ILE A 50 -4.85 9.73 2.02
N LEU A 51 -6.07 9.20 1.93
CA LEU A 51 -6.52 8.05 2.71
C LEU A 51 -6.63 6.81 1.81
N ASP A 52 -5.84 5.78 2.10
CA ASP A 52 -5.90 4.47 1.43
C ASP A 52 -6.71 3.48 2.28
N VAL A 53 -7.89 3.09 1.79
CA VAL A 53 -8.84 2.25 2.53
C VAL A 53 -8.81 0.82 1.98
N GLY A 54 -8.42 -0.13 2.83
CA GLY A 54 -8.13 -1.49 2.42
C GLY A 54 -6.74 -1.58 1.79
N CYS A 55 -5.75 -0.95 2.43
CA CYS A 55 -4.41 -0.77 1.87
C CYS A 55 -3.64 -2.09 1.67
N GLY A 56 -4.11 -3.21 2.23
CA GLY A 56 -3.44 -4.49 2.13
C GLY A 56 -1.99 -4.40 2.59
N ALA A 57 -1.07 -4.89 1.75
CA ALA A 57 0.37 -4.88 2.00
C ALA A 57 1.09 -3.57 1.57
N GLY A 58 0.35 -2.46 1.37
CA GLY A 58 0.89 -1.11 1.32
C GLY A 58 1.28 -0.57 -0.06
N PHE A 59 0.72 -1.10 -1.16
CA PHE A 59 1.09 -0.67 -2.51
C PHE A 59 0.96 0.85 -2.75
N PHE A 60 -0.26 1.41 -2.59
CA PHE A 60 -0.50 2.83 -2.90
C PHE A 60 0.21 3.76 -1.93
N GLU A 61 0.27 3.40 -0.65
CA GLU A 61 1.02 4.15 0.34
C GLU A 61 2.50 4.28 -0.04
N ILE A 62 3.17 3.18 -0.36
CA ILE A 62 4.59 3.18 -0.75
C ILE A 62 4.81 3.94 -2.06
N PHE A 63 3.89 3.79 -3.00
CA PHE A 63 3.92 4.45 -4.30
C PHE A 63 3.78 5.98 -4.15
N LEU A 64 2.68 6.43 -3.56
CA LEU A 64 2.30 7.85 -3.47
C LEU A 64 3.16 8.62 -2.46
N SER A 65 3.61 7.98 -1.37
CA SER A 65 4.62 8.58 -0.48
C SER A 65 5.97 8.76 -1.20
N GLY A 66 6.33 7.84 -2.10
CA GLY A 66 7.47 7.97 -2.99
C GLY A 66 7.38 9.17 -3.94
N MET A 67 6.15 9.57 -4.30
CA MET A 67 5.85 10.80 -5.07
C MET A 67 5.82 12.06 -4.19
N GLY A 68 6.05 11.94 -2.88
CA GLY A 68 6.13 13.05 -1.93
C GLY A 68 4.81 13.47 -1.29
N HIS A 69 3.73 12.68 -1.47
CA HIS A 69 2.46 12.90 -0.79
C HIS A 69 2.47 12.32 0.63
N HIS A 70 1.54 12.78 1.47
CA HIS A 70 1.29 12.18 2.77
C HIS A 70 0.10 11.22 2.65
N VAL A 71 0.29 9.97 3.07
CA VAL A 71 -0.71 8.93 2.96
C VAL A 71 -0.96 8.34 4.33
N THR A 72 -2.23 8.28 4.73
CA THR A 72 -2.70 7.48 5.86
C THR A 72 -3.33 6.22 5.29
N ALA A 73 -2.85 5.06 5.70
CA ALA A 73 -3.31 3.77 5.20
C ALA A 73 -4.06 3.00 6.30
N VAL A 74 -5.22 2.45 5.95
CA VAL A 74 -6.04 1.66 6.86
C VAL A 74 -6.41 0.33 6.24
N ASP A 75 -6.29 -0.73 7.04
CA ASP A 75 -6.81 -2.05 6.72
C ASP A 75 -7.37 -2.67 8.00
N PHE A 76 -8.46 -3.40 7.88
CA PHE A 76 -9.05 -4.07 9.04
C PHE A 76 -8.26 -5.34 9.43
N ASN A 77 -7.46 -5.89 8.51
CA ASN A 77 -6.64 -7.06 8.73
C ASN A 77 -5.28 -6.69 9.32
N GLY A 78 -5.03 -7.08 10.58
CA GLY A 78 -3.78 -6.75 11.26
C GLY A 78 -2.52 -7.32 10.59
N LYS A 79 -2.59 -8.48 9.93
CA LYS A 79 -1.44 -9.05 9.22
C LYS A 79 -1.10 -8.28 7.95
N MET A 80 -2.11 -7.81 7.21
CA MET A 80 -1.88 -6.91 6.07
C MET A 80 -1.13 -5.65 6.49
N LEU A 81 -1.56 -5.02 7.59
CA LEU A 81 -0.87 -3.85 8.13
C LEU A 81 0.56 -4.16 8.57
N GLU A 82 0.81 -5.31 9.20
CA GLU A 82 2.17 -5.74 9.57
C GLU A 82 3.08 -5.83 8.35
N GLU A 83 2.60 -6.48 7.29
CA GLU A 83 3.30 -6.62 6.03
C GLU A 83 3.52 -5.26 5.32
N ALA A 84 2.52 -4.38 5.32
CA ALA A 84 2.67 -3.01 4.81
C ALA A 84 3.81 -2.25 5.51
N ARG A 85 3.90 -2.33 6.85
CA ARG A 85 5.00 -1.69 7.60
C ARG A 85 6.36 -2.25 7.19
N LYS A 86 6.47 -3.58 7.05
CA LYS A 86 7.72 -4.23 6.62
C LYS A 86 8.11 -3.77 5.21
N ASN A 87 7.15 -3.66 4.29
CA ASN A 87 7.41 -3.26 2.91
C ASN A 87 7.85 -1.79 2.80
N ILE A 88 7.23 -0.89 3.57
CA ILE A 88 7.63 0.52 3.69
C ILE A 88 9.08 0.63 4.15
N GLN A 89 9.44 -0.06 5.23
CA GLN A 89 10.81 -0.06 5.77
C GLN A 89 11.80 -0.65 4.76
N LYS A 90 11.45 -1.79 4.14
CA LYS A 90 12.28 -2.46 3.13
C LYS A 90 12.58 -1.59 1.91
N LEU A 91 11.62 -0.77 1.48
CA LEU A 91 11.74 0.12 0.32
C LEU A 91 12.18 1.55 0.68
N GLY A 92 12.51 1.80 1.96
CA GLY A 92 13.05 3.08 2.43
C GLY A 92 12.06 4.25 2.29
N ARG A 93 10.78 4.00 2.54
CA ARG A 93 9.75 5.05 2.57
C ARG A 93 9.52 5.57 3.99
N PRO A 94 9.01 6.82 4.15
CA PRO A 94 8.66 7.36 5.45
C PRO A 94 7.68 6.44 6.18
N GLU A 95 7.89 6.29 7.50
CA GLU A 95 7.05 5.43 8.33
C GLU A 95 5.64 6.00 8.48
N LEU A 96 4.68 5.08 8.70
CA LEU A 96 3.24 5.31 8.76
C LEU A 96 2.81 6.39 9.76
N THR A 97 1.73 7.10 9.42
CA THR A 97 0.90 7.89 10.35
C THR A 97 -0.52 7.36 10.42
#